data_AF-A0A6V7JHL3-F1
#
_entry.id   AF-A0A6V7JHL3-F1
#
_cell.length_a   1.000
_cell.length_b   1.000
_cell.length_c   1.000
_cell.angle_alpha   90.00
_cell.angle_beta   90.00
_cell.angle_gamma   90.00
#
_symmetry.space_group_name_H-M   'P 1'
#
loop_
_entity.id
_entity.type
_entity.pdbx_description
1 polymer ?
#
loop_
_entity_poly.entity_id
_entity_poly.type
_entity_poly.pdbx_seq_one_letter_code
_entity_poly.pdbx_strand_id
1 'polypeptide(L)'
;GLSTTTIVRVQVSDVNDNRPIFNPLEYNATICADSPPAGIILRVIAKDLDAGLFGQISYRISSGNEGGVFKIDRTSGELQVAQSSLLARSSLHQLNVTATDAAGLKSLHDARVYIRTSITNHGPICEKSRYVIFAKENVLQNSIIGDVKAAQLSIRS
;
A
#
# COMPACT_ATOMS: atom_id res chain seq x y z
N GLY A 1 -34.92 -56.33 5.76
CA GLY A 1 -33.75 -55.67 5.13
C GLY A 1 -33.06 -54.86 6.20
N LEU A 2 -31.76 -55.06 6.38
CA LEU A 2 -30.95 -54.26 7.31
C LEU A 2 -30.43 -53.04 6.57
N SER A 3 -30.70 -51.85 7.12
CA SER A 3 -30.06 -50.60 6.71
C SER A 3 -29.15 -50.16 7.85
N THR A 4 -27.94 -49.71 7.53
CA THR A 4 -27.02 -49.09 8.48
C THR A 4 -26.68 -47.69 8.00
N THR A 5 -26.61 -46.75 8.93
CA THR A 5 -26.25 -45.35 8.66
C THR A 5 -24.92 -45.06 9.36
N THR A 6 -23.95 -44.54 8.60
CA THR A 6 -22.65 -44.13 9.15
C THR A 6 -22.50 -42.62 9.02
N ILE A 7 -21.76 -42.02 9.96
CA ILE A 7 -21.47 -40.59 9.97
C ILE A 7 -20.13 -40.38 9.27
N VAL A 8 -20.16 -39.77 8.09
CA VAL A 8 -18.95 -39.32 7.40
C VAL A 8 -18.62 -37.92 7.89
N ARG A 9 -17.46 -37.75 8.51
CA ARG A 9 -16.89 -36.42 8.79
C ARG A 9 -16.02 -36.02 7.60
N VAL A 10 -16.53 -35.12 6.77
CA VAL A 10 -15.75 -34.49 5.71
C VAL A 10 -15.04 -33.30 6.32
N GLN A 11 -13.71 -33.39 6.43
CA GLN A 11 -12.87 -32.26 6.78
C GLN A 11 -12.28 -31.73 5.46
N VAL A 12 -12.82 -30.61 4.99
CA VAL A 12 -12.28 -29.93 3.80
C VAL A 12 -10.95 -29.32 4.21
N SER A 13 -9.84 -29.90 3.75
CA SER A 13 -8.56 -29.20 3.79
C SER A 13 -8.64 -28.04 2.83
N ASP A 14 -8.52 -26.81 3.34
CA ASP A 14 -8.47 -25.61 2.52
C ASP A 14 -7.32 -25.77 1.52
N VAL A 15 -7.64 -25.85 0.23
CA VAL A 15 -6.64 -25.81 -0.84
C VAL A 15 -6.48 -24.34 -1.13
N ASN A 16 -5.25 -23.81 -1.02
CA ASN A 16 -4.93 -22.41 -1.29
C ASN A 16 -5.15 -22.11 -2.78
N ASP A 17 -6.40 -21.84 -3.16
CA ASP A 17 -6.86 -21.64 -4.52
C ASP A 17 -7.12 -20.15 -4.83
N ASN A 18 -7.07 -19.30 -3.80
CA ASN A 18 -7.09 -17.86 -3.95
C ASN A 18 -5.67 -17.29 -3.93
N ARG A 19 -5.50 -16.16 -4.60
CA ARG A 19 -4.22 -15.46 -4.69
C ARG A 19 -4.43 -14.04 -4.20
N PRO A 20 -3.40 -13.37 -3.65
CA PRO A 20 -3.57 -12.00 -3.19
C PRO A 20 -3.95 -11.06 -4.34
N ILE A 21 -4.93 -10.18 -4.12
CA ILE A 21 -5.37 -9.19 -5.10
C ILE A 21 -5.24 -7.81 -4.49
N PHE A 22 -4.47 -6.94 -5.15
CA PHE A 22 -4.43 -5.52 -4.82
C PHE A 22 -5.69 -4.81 -5.29
N ASN A 23 -6.24 -3.97 -4.44
CA ASN A 23 -7.29 -3.02 -4.80
C ASN A 23 -7.12 -1.74 -3.97
N PRO A 24 -6.68 -0.62 -4.59
CA PRO A 24 -6.44 -0.42 -6.02
C PRO A 24 -5.13 -1.06 -6.53
N LEU A 25 -4.97 -1.14 -7.87
CA LEU A 25 -3.71 -1.54 -8.52
C LEU A 25 -2.69 -0.40 -8.63
N GLU A 26 -3.13 0.86 -8.48
CA GLU A 26 -2.26 2.03 -8.59
C GLU A 26 -2.37 2.92 -7.35
N TYR A 27 -1.22 3.34 -6.85
CA TYR A 27 -1.08 4.19 -5.67
C TYR A 27 -0.27 5.43 -6.05
N ASN A 28 -0.69 6.60 -5.57
CA ASN A 28 -0.03 7.87 -5.85
C ASN A 28 0.25 8.59 -4.54
N ALA A 29 1.48 9.10 -4.39
CA ALA A 29 1.84 10.00 -3.29
C ALA A 29 2.77 11.11 -3.78
N THR A 30 2.77 12.21 -3.05
CA THR A 30 3.74 13.29 -3.20
C THR A 30 4.42 13.50 -1.85
N ILE A 31 5.75 13.52 -1.83
CA ILE A 31 6.57 13.74 -0.63
C ILE A 31 7.60 14.84 -0.86
N CYS A 32 8.13 15.43 0.21
CA CYS A 32 9.20 16.43 0.09
C CYS A 32 10.53 15.72 -0.21
N ALA A 33 11.37 16.33 -1.05
CA ALA A 33 12.65 15.76 -1.45
C ALA A 33 13.64 15.60 -0.29
N ASP A 34 13.41 16.30 0.82
CA ASP A 34 14.15 16.25 2.08
C ASP A 34 13.47 15.39 3.17
N SER A 35 12.45 14.60 2.79
CA SER A 35 11.72 13.76 3.75
C SER A 35 12.67 12.83 4.52
N PRO A 36 12.59 12.79 5.87
CA PRO A 36 13.50 11.99 6.67
C PRO A 36 13.27 10.48 6.45
N PRO A 37 14.30 9.65 6.70
CA PRO A 37 14.12 8.20 6.73
C PRO A 37 13.02 7.78 7.72
N ALA A 38 12.41 6.63 7.47
CA ALA A 38 11.30 6.06 8.24
C ALA A 38 9.97 6.85 8.19
N GLY A 39 9.89 7.95 7.43
CA GLY A 39 8.61 8.57 7.11
C GLY A 39 7.71 7.60 6.33
N ILE A 40 6.52 7.31 6.85
CA ILE A 40 5.49 6.54 6.14
C ILE A 40 4.94 7.40 5.00
N ILE A 41 5.03 6.87 3.78
CA ILE A 41 4.57 7.52 2.54
C ILE A 41 3.11 7.17 2.32
N LEU A 42 2.82 5.85 2.27
CA LEU A 42 1.50 5.28 2.07
C LEU A 42 1.49 3.81 2.52
N ARG A 43 0.33 3.18 2.46
CA ARG A 43 0.17 1.74 2.70
C ARG A 43 -0.49 1.11 1.48
N VAL A 44 0.11 0.07 0.92
CA VAL A 44 -0.53 -0.78 -0.09
C VAL A 44 -1.37 -1.85 0.58
N ILE A 45 -2.45 -2.27 -0.06
CA ILE A 45 -3.38 -3.26 0.50
C ILE A 45 -3.71 -4.30 -0.58
N ALA A 46 -3.41 -5.56 -0.26
CA ALA A 46 -3.93 -6.72 -0.97
C ALA A 46 -4.88 -7.50 -0.07
N LYS A 47 -5.80 -8.24 -0.69
CA LYS A 47 -6.71 -9.16 -0.01
C LYS A 47 -6.57 -10.55 -0.60
N ASP A 48 -6.61 -11.55 0.26
CA ASP A 48 -6.69 -12.96 -0.09
C ASP A 48 -7.97 -13.50 0.56
N LEU A 49 -8.70 -14.36 -0.16
CA LEU A 49 -9.98 -14.91 0.30
C LEU A 49 -9.82 -16.23 1.05
N ASP A 50 -8.61 -16.80 1.07
CA ASP A 50 -8.28 -18.00 1.85
C ASP A 50 -8.33 -17.73 3.36
N ALA A 51 -8.67 -18.75 4.14
CA ALA A 51 -8.82 -18.62 5.59
C ALA A 51 -7.49 -18.85 6.34
N GLY A 52 -7.39 -18.30 7.56
CA GLY A 52 -6.29 -18.59 8.47
C GLY A 52 -4.92 -18.16 7.93
N LEU A 53 -3.94 -19.08 7.99
CA LEU A 53 -2.56 -18.79 7.56
C LEU A 53 -2.45 -18.60 6.04
N PHE A 54 -3.28 -19.27 5.25
CA PHE A 54 -3.29 -19.13 3.79
C PHE A 54 -3.76 -17.74 3.35
N GLY A 55 -4.62 -17.09 4.12
CA GLY A 55 -4.96 -15.67 3.93
C GLY A 55 -3.89 -14.67 4.39
N GLN A 56 -2.76 -15.11 4.97
CA GLN A 56 -1.74 -14.20 5.48
C GLN A 56 -0.85 -13.67 4.36
N ILE A 57 -0.89 -12.36 4.14
CA ILE A 57 -0.19 -11.70 3.05
C ILE A 57 1.13 -11.09 3.52
N SER A 58 2.16 -11.25 2.68
CA SER A 58 3.43 -10.57 2.78
C SER A 58 3.67 -9.65 1.57
N TYR A 59 4.27 -8.48 1.80
CA TYR A 59 4.54 -7.47 0.75
C TYR A 59 6.04 -7.33 0.45
N ARG A 60 6.39 -7.10 -0.82
CA ARG A 60 7.75 -6.75 -1.23
C ARG A 60 7.76 -5.79 -2.42
N ILE A 61 8.76 -4.90 -2.49
CA ILE A 61 9.04 -4.12 -3.69
C ILE A 61 9.75 -5.05 -4.68
N SER A 62 9.12 -5.35 -5.82
CA SER A 62 9.63 -6.28 -6.83
C SER A 62 10.52 -5.60 -7.87
N SER A 63 10.33 -4.31 -8.15
CA SER A 63 11.19 -3.52 -9.05
C SER A 63 11.04 -2.01 -8.86
N GLY A 64 11.94 -1.22 -9.47
CA GLY A 64 11.87 0.26 -9.51
C GLY A 64 12.42 0.96 -8.26
N ASN A 65 13.14 0.23 -7.41
CA ASN A 65 13.73 0.74 -6.16
C ASN A 65 15.25 0.70 -6.19
N GLU A 66 15.84 1.19 -7.29
CA GLU A 66 17.28 1.24 -7.49
C GLU A 66 17.95 1.99 -6.33
N GLY A 67 19.00 1.42 -5.73
CA GLY A 67 19.68 2.03 -4.59
C GLY A 67 18.93 1.94 -3.24
N GLY A 68 17.78 1.27 -3.19
CA GLY A 68 17.07 1.03 -1.93
C GLY A 68 16.53 2.33 -1.30
N VAL A 69 16.05 3.25 -2.13
CA VAL A 69 15.48 4.54 -1.70
C VAL A 69 14.28 4.35 -0.77
N PHE A 70 13.49 3.32 -1.03
CA PHE A 70 12.30 2.96 -0.29
C PHE A 70 12.43 1.59 0.37
N LYS A 71 11.66 1.40 1.44
CA LYS A 71 11.45 0.08 2.06
C LYS A 71 9.97 -0.11 2.31
N ILE A 72 9.52 -1.36 2.30
CA ILE A 72 8.14 -1.72 2.63
C ILE A 72 8.13 -2.65 3.84
N ASP A 73 7.23 -2.39 4.78
CA ASP A 73 6.96 -3.34 5.85
C ASP A 73 6.25 -4.56 5.26
N ARG A 74 6.81 -5.75 5.51
CA ARG A 74 6.29 -6.98 4.91
C ARG A 74 4.90 -7.35 5.39
N THR A 75 4.47 -6.89 6.56
CA THR A 75 3.20 -7.29 7.18
C THR A 75 2.12 -6.25 7.00
N SER A 76 2.44 -4.98 7.23
CA SER A 76 1.47 -3.89 7.10
C SER A 76 1.33 -3.42 5.66
N GLY A 77 2.36 -3.56 4.82
CA GLY A 77 2.40 -2.96 3.48
C GLY A 77 2.70 -1.46 3.52
N GLU A 78 3.15 -0.92 4.67
CA GLU A 78 3.56 0.47 4.79
C GLU A 78 4.87 0.71 4.04
N LEU A 79 4.82 1.63 3.08
CA LEU A 79 5.97 2.09 2.33
C LEU A 79 6.61 3.28 3.04
N GLN A 80 7.92 3.23 3.22
CA GLN A 80 8.70 4.23 3.93
C GLN A 80 9.93 4.66 3.14
N VAL A 81 10.41 5.88 3.41
CA VAL A 81 11.74 6.32 2.97
C VAL A 81 12.82 5.53 3.72
N ALA A 82 13.78 4.98 2.99
CA ALA A 82 14.96 4.31 3.54
C ALA A 82 16.24 5.14 3.35
N GLN A 83 16.43 5.77 2.19
CA GLN A 83 17.60 6.60 1.88
C GLN A 83 17.16 8.00 1.43
N SER A 84 17.03 8.93 2.37
CA SER A 84 16.56 10.29 2.08
C SER A 84 17.49 11.06 1.12
N SER A 85 18.80 10.81 1.18
CA SER A 85 19.80 11.44 0.32
C SER A 85 19.66 11.10 -1.18
N LEU A 86 18.91 10.04 -1.50
CA LEU A 86 18.65 9.60 -2.87
C LEU A 86 17.29 10.09 -3.40
N LEU A 87 16.40 10.59 -2.54
CA LEU A 87 15.06 11.02 -2.93
C LEU A 87 15.08 12.12 -3.98
N ALA A 88 15.90 13.15 -3.76
CA ALA A 88 16.00 14.32 -4.63
C ALA A 88 16.61 14.02 -6.02
N ARG A 89 17.11 12.81 -6.27
CA ARG A 89 17.73 12.43 -7.55
C ARG A 89 16.71 12.22 -8.67
N SER A 90 15.44 12.00 -8.33
CA SER A 90 14.35 11.87 -9.30
C SER A 90 13.10 12.55 -8.78
N SER A 91 12.40 13.28 -9.66
CA SER A 91 11.10 13.89 -9.37
C SER A 91 9.94 12.88 -9.34
N LEU A 92 10.15 11.69 -9.91
CA LEU A 92 9.18 10.60 -9.97
C LEU A 92 9.88 9.27 -9.73
N HIS A 93 9.40 8.51 -8.75
CA HIS A 93 9.79 7.13 -8.50
C HIS A 93 8.59 6.22 -8.77
N GLN A 94 8.81 5.15 -9.53
CA GLN A 94 7.78 4.17 -9.84
C GLN A 94 8.19 2.81 -9.30
N LEU A 95 7.45 2.29 -8.33
CA LEU A 95 7.71 0.99 -7.72
C LEU A 95 6.68 -0.03 -8.18
N ASN A 96 7.10 -1.27 -8.38
CA ASN A 96 6.18 -2.42 -8.43
C ASN A 96 6.23 -3.14 -7.10
N VAL A 97 5.05 -3.48 -6.55
CA VAL A 97 4.91 -4.18 -5.28
C VAL A 97 4.13 -5.48 -5.51
N THR A 98 4.75 -6.60 -5.12
CA THR A 98 4.12 -7.92 -5.14
C THR A 98 3.62 -8.27 -3.74
N ALA A 99 2.41 -8.81 -3.66
CA ALA A 99 1.90 -9.50 -2.47
C ALA A 99 2.11 -11.02 -2.64
N THR A 100 2.35 -11.74 -1.56
CA THR A 100 2.51 -13.20 -1.57
C THR A 100 1.85 -13.78 -0.33
N ASP A 101 0.98 -14.76 -0.50
CA ASP A 101 0.35 -15.49 0.61
C ASP A 101 1.37 -16.39 1.33
N ALA A 102 0.94 -17.09 2.39
CA ALA A 102 1.81 -18.00 3.13
C ALA A 102 2.15 -19.29 2.37
N ALA A 103 1.36 -19.68 1.37
CA ALA A 103 1.61 -20.84 0.52
C ALA A 103 2.59 -20.53 -0.65
N GLY A 104 2.89 -19.26 -0.88
CA GLY A 104 3.81 -18.78 -1.90
C GLY A 104 3.13 -18.30 -3.20
N LEU A 105 1.79 -18.26 -3.28
CA LEU A 105 1.15 -17.67 -4.46
C LEU A 105 1.31 -16.15 -4.42
N LYS A 106 1.85 -15.63 -5.52
CA LYS A 106 2.04 -14.19 -5.72
C LYS A 106 0.71 -13.54 -6.10
N SER A 107 0.63 -12.22 -6.03
CA SER A 107 -0.51 -11.46 -6.50
C SER A 107 -0.78 -11.62 -8.00
N LEU A 108 -2.04 -11.54 -8.45
CA LEU A 108 -2.40 -11.64 -9.87
C LEU A 108 -1.79 -10.53 -10.71
N HIS A 109 -1.83 -9.33 -10.16
CA HIS A 109 -1.17 -8.16 -10.69
C HIS A 109 -0.41 -7.51 -9.54
N ASP A 110 0.79 -7.02 -9.83
CA ASP A 110 1.55 -6.21 -8.88
C ASP A 110 0.92 -4.81 -8.79
N ALA A 111 0.96 -4.22 -7.60
CA ALA A 111 0.58 -2.82 -7.41
C ALA A 111 1.68 -1.89 -7.94
N ARG A 112 1.29 -0.87 -8.70
CA ARG A 112 2.18 0.21 -9.14
C ARG A 112 2.08 1.38 -8.17
N VAL A 113 3.21 1.85 -7.66
CA VAL A 113 3.28 2.98 -6.75
C VAL A 113 4.06 4.11 -7.40
N TYR A 114 3.42 5.26 -7.58
CA TYR A 114 4.02 6.48 -8.10
C TYR A 114 4.27 7.47 -6.96
N ILE A 115 5.53 7.85 -6.76
CA ILE A 115 5.97 8.77 -5.70
C ILE A 115 6.57 9.99 -6.37
N ARG A 116 5.90 11.14 -6.26
CA ARG A 116 6.39 12.42 -6.76
C ARG A 116 7.16 13.14 -5.66
N THR A 117 8.34 13.67 -5.95
CA THR A 117 9.08 14.48 -4.98
C THR A 117 8.94 15.97 -5.28
N SER A 118 8.59 16.77 -4.28
CA SER A 118 8.51 18.24 -4.39
C SER A 118 9.67 18.93 -3.66
N ILE A 119 10.13 20.05 -4.20
CA ILE A 119 11.23 20.89 -3.65
C ILE A 119 10.74 22.23 -3.08
N THR A 120 9.46 22.58 -3.19
CA THR A 120 8.94 23.91 -2.80
C THR A 120 8.25 23.89 -1.43
N ASN A 121 8.78 24.71 -0.50
CA ASN A 121 8.26 24.93 0.85
C ASN A 121 7.15 26.01 0.93
N HIS A 122 6.44 26.29 -0.17
CA HIS A 122 5.55 27.45 -0.32
C HIS A 122 4.05 27.12 -0.22
N GLY A 123 3.66 26.23 0.70
CA GLY A 123 2.25 25.85 0.92
C GLY A 123 2.11 24.51 1.65
N PRO A 124 0.89 23.99 1.88
CA PRO A 124 0.62 22.82 2.73
C PRO A 124 1.03 21.50 2.03
N ILE A 125 2.32 21.40 1.70
CA ILE A 125 2.96 20.30 1.00
C ILE A 125 4.19 19.81 1.80
N CYS A 126 4.81 20.65 2.64
CA CYS A 126 5.87 20.23 3.57
C CYS A 126 5.62 20.53 5.06
N GLU A 127 4.52 21.19 5.44
CA GLU A 127 4.24 21.52 6.86
C GLU A 127 3.38 20.46 7.58
N LYS A 128 2.72 19.56 6.85
CA LYS A 128 2.05 18.38 7.41
C LYS A 128 2.45 17.17 6.61
N SER A 129 3.37 16.38 7.15
CA SER A 129 3.89 15.11 6.62
C SER A 129 2.83 14.00 6.42
N ARG A 130 1.53 14.32 6.36
CA ARG A 130 0.43 13.36 6.41
C ARG A 130 -0.81 13.88 5.70
N TYR A 131 -1.12 13.29 4.55
CA TYR A 131 -2.48 13.21 4.02
C TYR A 131 -2.74 11.75 3.63
N VAL A 132 -3.41 11.00 4.52
CA VAL A 132 -3.91 9.66 4.21
C VAL A 132 -5.29 9.83 3.59
N ILE A 133 -5.39 9.69 2.27
CA ILE A 133 -6.68 9.72 1.57
C ILE A 133 -7.15 8.28 1.38
N PHE A 134 -8.30 7.95 1.96
CA PHE A 134 -9.02 6.72 1.64
C PHE A 134 -10.07 7.04 0.58
N ALA A 135 -9.91 6.53 -0.63
CA ALA A 135 -11.02 6.47 -1.58
C ALA A 135 -11.87 5.23 -1.24
N LYS A 136 -13.14 5.43 -0.84
CA LYS A 136 -14.11 4.33 -0.71
C LYS A 136 -14.75 4.04 -2.06
N GLU A 137 -15.09 2.78 -2.30
CA GLU A 137 -15.34 2.18 -3.63
C GLU A 137 -16.57 2.63 -4.43
N ASN A 138 -17.33 3.67 -4.05
CA ASN A 138 -18.53 4.13 -4.78
C ASN A 138 -18.74 5.65 -4.74
N VAL A 139 -17.68 6.46 -4.71
CA VAL A 139 -17.84 7.93 -4.77
C VAL A 139 -18.27 8.37 -6.17
N LEU A 140 -19.37 9.12 -6.26
CA LEU A 140 -19.88 9.71 -7.50
C LEU A 140 -18.81 10.61 -8.14
N GLN A 141 -18.78 10.68 -9.47
CA GLN A 141 -17.91 11.62 -10.19
C GLN A 141 -18.11 13.03 -9.63
N ASN A 142 -17.02 13.70 -9.23
CA ASN A 142 -16.95 15.01 -8.52
C ASN A 142 -17.21 15.00 -6.99
N SER A 143 -17.17 13.85 -6.32
CA SER A 143 -17.27 13.82 -4.86
C SER A 143 -16.01 14.34 -4.17
N ILE A 144 -16.17 15.22 -3.19
CA ILE A 144 -15.09 15.72 -2.33
C ILE A 144 -14.75 14.62 -1.32
N ILE A 145 -13.57 13.99 -1.46
CA ILE A 145 -13.13 12.83 -0.65
C ILE A 145 -12.52 13.26 0.71
N GLY A 146 -12.45 14.57 0.98
CA GLY A 146 -12.11 15.13 2.29
C GLY A 146 -11.83 16.63 2.22
N ASP A 147 -12.01 17.33 3.35
CA ASP A 147 -11.66 18.74 3.49
C ASP A 147 -10.18 18.91 3.88
N VAL A 148 -9.44 19.66 3.07
CA VAL A 148 -8.10 20.11 3.44
C VAL A 148 -8.25 21.46 4.15
N LYS A 149 -8.20 21.47 5.50
CA LYS A 149 -8.07 22.75 6.22
C LYS A 149 -6.62 23.23 6.16
N ALA A 150 -6.36 24.19 5.28
CA ALA A 150 -5.16 25.02 5.34
C ALA A 150 -5.37 26.10 6.41
N ALA A 151 -4.51 26.13 7.44
CA ALA A 151 -4.44 27.25 8.36
C ALA A 151 -3.30 28.17 7.90
N GLN A 152 -3.63 29.37 7.46
CA GLN A 152 -2.63 30.42 7.24
C GLN A 152 -2.28 31.01 8.60
N LEU A 153 -1.06 30.78 9.09
CA LEU A 153 -0.54 31.58 10.20
C LEU A 153 -0.24 32.98 9.64
N SER A 154 -1.13 33.92 9.96
CA SER A 154 -0.91 35.34 9.72
C SER A 154 0.29 35.79 10.56
N ILE A 155 1.40 36.13 9.91
CA ILE A 155 2.46 36.90 10.55
C ILE A 155 1.93 38.33 10.65
N ARG A 156 1.64 38.80 11.86
CA ARG A 156 1.39 40.22 12.09
C ARG A 156 2.71 40.97 11.91
N SER A 157 2.69 41.96 11.01
CA SER A 157 3.72 42.98 10.80
C SER A 157 4.01 43.78 12.05
#